data_AF-A0A7C1HYA7-F1
#
_entry.id   AF-A0A7C1HYA7-F1
#
_cell.length_a   1.000
_cell.length_b   1.000
_cell.length_c   1.000
_cell.angle_alpha   90.00
_cell.angle_beta   90.00
_cell.angle_gamma   90.00
#
_symmetry.space_group_name_H-M   'P 1'
#
loop_
_entity.id
_entity.type
_entity.pdbx_description
1 polymer ?
#
loop_
_entity_poly.entity_id
_entity_poly.type
_entity_poly.pdbx_seq_one_letter_code
_entity_poly.pdbx_strand_id
1 'polypeptide(L)'
;MKIALQLEFGRQSIIRGVTVMNLMNELPGPRFGKRRSSWSLWGWLILWLFKPLQLGGIIGGVAIILNIVFPSVGIAAWTLITAFVVISVMLFGYYNVVEKISLVFMGLFVMFTLAALFMVQSTSFAISWGDVATGLSFRLPSGTVGFALAAFGLTGVGGDEIMSYNYWCIEKGYARYSGRYDGSDDWKQRARGWIRIMYMDAFFSMIVYTIVTAAFFLLGASILYQRGEIPEGYRMIEILSRIYTDSVGPAAKNIFLLGSFFVLFSTLFAALAIRTRVFSDLFGVLKWFDFNDLKKRIKVQRILAVVFPVLWTIAFLVIKLPVMMVTIGGIATFLMLFIVVIAGIHFRFRQHPQVITPGRFYNVALLVSCMAIIFVGVYGMVKLF
;
A
#
# COMPACT_ATOMS: atom_id res chain seq x y z
N MET A 1 -8.33 8.70 -7.86
CA MET A 1 -9.68 8.07 -7.80
C MET A 1 -9.90 7.26 -6.54
N LYS A 2 -9.11 6.19 -6.29
CA LYS A 2 -9.26 5.32 -5.10
C LYS A 2 -9.28 6.05 -3.74
N ILE A 3 -8.67 7.23 -3.68
CA ILE A 3 -8.69 8.11 -2.51
C ILE A 3 -10.09 8.36 -1.95
N ALA A 4 -11.14 8.44 -2.78
CA ALA A 4 -12.48 8.69 -2.29
C ALA A 4 -12.97 7.57 -1.34
N LEU A 5 -12.61 6.32 -1.64
CA LEU A 5 -12.86 5.17 -0.76
C LEU A 5 -12.03 5.26 0.53
N GLN A 6 -10.74 5.61 0.42
CA GLN A 6 -9.88 5.85 1.59
C GLN A 6 -10.50 6.88 2.54
N LEU A 7 -11.00 7.98 1.98
CA LEU A 7 -11.63 9.05 2.73
C LEU A 7 -12.92 8.61 3.40
N GLU A 8 -13.71 7.71 2.79
CA GLU A 8 -14.96 7.23 3.40
C GLU A 8 -14.65 6.36 4.61
N PHE A 9 -13.69 5.45 4.47
CA PHE A 9 -13.18 4.64 5.60
C PHE A 9 -12.60 5.53 6.71
N GLY A 10 -11.76 6.50 6.35
CA GLY A 10 -11.21 7.47 7.30
C GLY A 10 -12.30 8.26 8.04
N ARG A 11 -13.33 8.72 7.31
CA ARG A 11 -14.47 9.45 7.89
C ARG A 11 -15.26 8.59 8.87
N GLN A 12 -15.52 7.32 8.54
CA GLN A 12 -16.17 6.39 9.49
C GLN A 12 -15.32 6.21 10.75
N SER A 13 -14.00 6.17 10.61
CA SER A 13 -13.05 6.10 11.74
C SER A 13 -13.17 7.31 12.65
N ILE A 14 -13.23 8.52 12.09
CA ILE A 14 -13.31 9.78 12.86
C ILE A 14 -14.67 9.91 13.55
N ILE A 15 -15.76 9.57 12.85
CA ILE A 15 -17.12 9.71 13.37
C ILE A 15 -17.41 8.68 14.47
N ARG A 16 -16.99 7.43 14.26
CA ARG A 16 -17.43 6.29 15.09
C ARG A 16 -16.35 5.77 16.03
N GLY A 17 -15.08 6.07 15.76
CA GLY A 17 -13.95 5.54 16.54
C GLY A 17 -13.76 4.02 16.46
N VAL A 18 -14.39 3.37 15.48
CA VAL A 18 -14.32 1.91 15.31
C VAL A 18 -13.24 1.50 14.32
N THR A 19 -12.60 0.37 14.63
CA THR A 19 -11.55 -0.20 13.79
C THR A 19 -12.11 -0.80 12.49
N VAL A 20 -11.27 -0.91 11.46
CA VAL A 20 -11.73 -1.40 10.16
C VAL A 20 -12.24 -2.84 10.21
N MET A 21 -11.68 -3.74 11.03
CA MET A 21 -12.21 -5.11 11.11
C MET A 21 -13.61 -5.14 11.72
N ASN A 22 -13.90 -4.24 12.68
CA ASN A 22 -15.26 -4.08 13.19
C ASN A 22 -16.21 -3.53 12.13
N LEU A 23 -15.80 -2.49 11.39
CA LEU A 23 -16.58 -1.93 10.27
C LEU A 23 -16.89 -3.00 9.22
N MET A 24 -15.91 -3.80 8.86
CA MET A 24 -16.07 -4.88 7.88
C MET A 24 -17.03 -5.96 8.40
N ASN A 25 -16.99 -6.28 9.69
CA ASN A 25 -17.89 -7.27 10.30
C ASN A 25 -19.36 -6.84 10.32
N GLU A 26 -19.64 -5.55 10.21
CA GLU A 26 -21.00 -5.00 10.13
C GLU A 26 -21.62 -5.16 8.74
N LEU A 27 -20.83 -5.49 7.72
CA LEU A 27 -21.35 -5.62 6.36
C LEU A 27 -22.43 -6.71 6.27
N PRO A 28 -23.54 -6.42 5.57
CA PRO A 28 -24.62 -7.37 5.39
C PRO A 28 -24.18 -8.52 4.48
N GLY A 29 -24.86 -9.66 4.60
CA GLY A 29 -24.63 -10.85 3.81
C GLY A 29 -24.30 -12.08 4.66
N PRO A 30 -23.77 -13.15 4.02
CA PRO A 30 -23.47 -14.40 4.70
C PRO A 30 -22.51 -14.21 5.86
N ARG A 31 -22.73 -14.99 6.93
CA ARG A 31 -21.88 -15.03 8.12
C ARG A 31 -21.40 -16.45 8.34
N PHE A 32 -20.11 -16.61 8.55
CA PHE A 32 -19.46 -17.91 8.63
C PHE A 32 -18.73 -18.13 9.96
N GLY A 33 -18.49 -19.40 10.27
CA GLY A 33 -17.78 -19.84 11.48
C GLY A 33 -18.61 -19.77 12.76
N LYS A 34 -18.07 -20.31 13.84
CA LYS A 34 -18.74 -20.40 15.17
C LYS A 34 -19.14 -19.03 15.74
N ARG A 35 -18.48 -17.95 15.30
CA ARG A 35 -18.71 -16.59 15.79
C ARG A 35 -19.62 -15.75 14.88
N ARG A 36 -20.15 -16.35 13.80
CA ARG A 36 -20.99 -15.67 12.78
C ARG A 36 -20.33 -14.37 12.27
N SER A 37 -19.07 -14.46 11.87
CA SER A 37 -18.30 -13.34 11.34
C SER A 37 -18.65 -13.10 9.86
N SER A 38 -18.68 -11.83 9.43
CA SER A 38 -19.11 -11.46 8.07
C SER A 38 -18.23 -12.07 6.98
N TRP A 39 -18.82 -12.39 5.83
CA TRP A 39 -18.13 -12.85 4.61
C TRP A 39 -16.97 -11.94 4.21
N SER A 40 -17.08 -10.64 4.49
CA SER A 40 -16.09 -9.63 4.14
C SER A 40 -14.75 -9.86 4.84
N LEU A 41 -14.77 -10.32 6.10
CA LEU A 41 -13.57 -10.66 6.87
C LEU A 41 -12.89 -11.90 6.33
N TRP A 42 -13.68 -12.92 5.98
CA TRP A 42 -13.16 -14.16 5.42
C TRP A 42 -12.61 -13.96 4.01
N GLY A 43 -13.32 -13.23 3.16
CA GLY A 43 -12.83 -12.85 1.82
C GLY A 43 -11.54 -12.04 1.91
N TRP A 44 -11.48 -11.08 2.83
CA TRP A 44 -10.25 -10.33 3.11
C TRP A 44 -9.11 -11.25 3.56
N LEU A 45 -9.38 -12.19 4.49
CA LEU A 45 -8.38 -13.12 5.01
C LEU A 45 -7.85 -14.08 3.95
N ILE A 46 -8.72 -14.58 3.07
CA ILE A 46 -8.34 -15.45 1.94
C ILE A 46 -7.41 -14.70 0.99
N LEU A 47 -7.78 -13.47 0.58
CA LEU A 47 -6.93 -12.64 -0.27
C LEU A 47 -5.61 -12.28 0.42
N TRP A 48 -5.64 -12.12 1.74
CA TRP A 48 -4.45 -11.85 2.51
C TRP A 48 -3.43 -13.00 2.49
N LEU A 49 -3.82 -14.26 2.30
CA LEU A 49 -2.87 -15.39 2.22
C LEU A 49 -1.80 -15.20 1.14
N PHE A 50 -2.08 -14.39 0.12
CA PHE A 50 -1.14 -14.05 -0.95
C PHE A 50 -0.25 -12.83 -0.63
N LYS A 51 -0.62 -12.01 0.36
CA LYS A 51 0.12 -10.79 0.74
C LYS A 51 1.51 -11.03 1.35
N PRO A 52 1.78 -12.14 2.07
CA PRO A 52 3.14 -12.48 2.46
C PRO A 52 4.11 -12.58 1.27
N LEU A 53 3.62 -12.97 0.09
CA LEU A 53 4.45 -12.99 -1.13
C LEU A 53 4.91 -11.58 -1.49
N GLN A 54 4.00 -10.60 -1.50
CA GLN A 54 4.34 -9.21 -1.81
C GLN A 54 5.52 -8.71 -0.96
N LEU A 55 5.44 -8.89 0.36
CA LEU A 55 6.48 -8.45 1.28
C LEU A 55 7.71 -9.34 1.26
N GLY A 56 7.55 -10.62 0.93
CA GLY A 56 8.66 -11.51 0.59
C GLY A 56 9.48 -10.96 -0.60
N GLY A 57 8.81 -10.48 -1.64
CA GLY A 57 9.48 -9.82 -2.76
C GLY A 57 10.22 -8.53 -2.34
N ILE A 58 9.63 -7.75 -1.43
CA ILE A 58 10.25 -6.51 -0.93
C ILE A 58 11.46 -6.79 -0.03
N ILE A 59 11.37 -7.74 0.91
CA ILE A 59 12.53 -8.12 1.76
C ILE A 59 13.65 -8.71 0.91
N GLY A 60 13.28 -9.47 -0.14
CA GLY A 60 14.21 -9.92 -1.15
C GLY A 60 14.89 -8.79 -1.90
N GLY A 61 14.14 -7.76 -2.31
CA GLY A 61 14.67 -6.55 -2.93
C GLY A 61 15.71 -5.85 -2.05
N VAL A 62 15.42 -5.69 -0.76
CA VAL A 62 16.39 -5.14 0.22
C VAL A 62 17.63 -6.01 0.30
N ALA A 63 17.47 -7.33 0.39
CA ALA A 63 18.60 -8.25 0.47
C ALA A 63 19.47 -8.26 -0.80
N ILE A 64 18.87 -8.11 -1.98
CA ILE A 64 19.58 -7.99 -3.26
C ILE A 64 20.36 -6.67 -3.31
N ILE A 65 19.76 -5.55 -2.89
CA ILE A 65 20.47 -4.26 -2.82
C ILE A 65 21.68 -4.36 -1.89
N LEU A 66 21.50 -4.93 -0.70
CA LEU A 66 22.59 -5.11 0.27
C LEU A 66 23.68 -6.04 -0.26
N ASN A 67 23.32 -7.09 -1.02
CA ASN A 67 24.29 -7.96 -1.67
C ASN A 67 25.06 -7.24 -2.79
N ILE A 68 24.42 -6.34 -3.56
CA ILE A 68 25.11 -5.54 -4.58
C ILE A 68 26.16 -4.61 -3.93
N VAL A 69 25.83 -4.01 -2.78
CA VAL A 69 26.74 -3.09 -2.07
C VAL A 69 27.81 -3.86 -1.29
N PHE A 70 27.44 -4.98 -0.65
CA PHE A 70 28.30 -5.82 0.18
C PHE A 70 28.23 -7.28 -0.29
N PRO A 71 28.96 -7.64 -1.36
CA PRO A 71 28.84 -8.93 -2.03
C PRO A 71 29.42 -10.10 -1.22
N SER A 72 30.21 -9.83 -0.19
CA SER A 72 30.78 -10.85 0.70
C SER A 72 29.73 -11.61 1.51
N VAL A 73 28.51 -11.06 1.65
CA VAL A 73 27.40 -11.69 2.38
C VAL A 73 26.31 -12.07 1.37
N GLY A 74 25.93 -13.36 1.39
CA GLY A 74 24.93 -13.89 0.45
C GLY A 74 23.52 -13.34 0.68
N ILE A 75 22.71 -13.33 -0.38
CA ILE A 75 21.32 -12.81 -0.37
C ILE A 75 20.48 -13.45 0.74
N ALA A 76 20.64 -14.76 0.98
CA ALA A 76 19.90 -15.44 2.04
C ALA A 76 20.24 -14.90 3.44
N ALA A 77 21.53 -14.67 3.71
CA ALA A 77 21.99 -14.08 4.96
C ALA A 77 21.49 -12.63 5.11
N TRP A 78 21.57 -11.82 4.05
CA TRP A 78 21.02 -10.47 4.07
C TRP A 78 19.51 -10.44 4.29
N THR A 79 18.77 -11.43 3.78
CA THR A 79 17.33 -11.57 4.05
C THR A 79 17.08 -11.80 5.54
N LEU A 80 17.81 -12.73 6.15
CA LEU A 80 17.70 -13.04 7.59
C LEU A 80 18.10 -11.85 8.46
N ILE A 81 19.19 -11.16 8.13
CA ILE A 81 19.65 -9.96 8.81
C ILE A 81 18.58 -8.87 8.72
N THR A 82 18.03 -8.62 7.52
CA THR A 82 16.98 -7.62 7.33
C THR A 82 15.74 -7.95 8.16
N ALA A 83 15.30 -9.21 8.17
CA ALA A 83 14.16 -9.64 8.99
C ALA A 83 14.43 -9.42 10.47
N PHE A 84 15.61 -9.80 10.95
CA PHE A 84 16.03 -9.61 12.34
C PHE A 84 16.05 -8.14 12.75
N VAL A 85 16.58 -7.26 11.90
CA VAL A 85 16.58 -5.81 12.14
C VAL A 85 15.15 -5.27 12.20
N VAL A 86 14.30 -5.61 11.23
CA VAL A 86 12.90 -5.15 11.20
C VAL A 86 12.13 -5.63 12.44
N ILE A 87 12.30 -6.88 12.86
CA ILE A 87 11.72 -7.43 14.10
C ILE A 87 12.22 -6.64 15.31
N SER A 88 13.53 -6.45 15.43
CA SER A 88 14.15 -5.78 16.58
C SER A 88 13.65 -4.33 16.71
N VAL A 89 13.71 -3.55 15.62
CA VAL A 89 13.21 -2.16 15.62
C VAL A 89 11.75 -2.10 16.06
N MET A 90 10.91 -3.02 15.58
CA MET A 90 9.50 -3.08 15.94
C MET A 90 9.27 -3.43 17.43
N LEU A 91 10.06 -4.35 17.99
CA LEU A 91 9.93 -4.76 19.39
C LEU A 91 10.47 -3.73 20.38
N PHE A 92 11.57 -3.04 20.03
CA PHE A 92 12.20 -2.03 20.89
C PHE A 92 11.61 -0.62 20.72
N GLY A 93 10.66 -0.42 19.80
CA GLY A 93 9.90 0.82 19.70
C GLY A 93 10.64 1.99 19.04
N TYR A 94 11.68 1.73 18.24
CA TYR A 94 12.44 2.74 17.49
C TYR A 94 11.69 3.30 16.26
N TYR A 95 10.35 3.22 16.26
CA TYR A 95 9.50 3.59 15.14
C TYR A 95 9.74 5.03 14.66
N ASN A 96 9.76 5.97 15.60
CA ASN A 96 9.90 7.39 15.26
C ASN A 96 11.25 7.73 14.60
N VAL A 97 12.32 7.02 14.96
CA VAL A 97 13.66 7.26 14.40
C VAL A 97 13.72 6.74 12.97
N VAL A 98 13.29 5.49 12.76
CA VAL A 98 13.27 4.87 11.44
C VAL A 98 12.33 5.59 10.49
N GLU A 99 11.15 6.02 10.98
CA GLU A 99 10.19 6.83 10.21
C GLU A 99 10.83 8.13 9.72
N LYS A 100 11.43 8.93 10.63
CA LYS A 100 12.04 10.23 10.26
C LYS A 100 13.18 10.08 9.26
N ILE A 101 14.09 9.13 9.49
CA ILE A 101 15.21 8.89 8.58
C ILE A 101 14.68 8.46 7.20
N SER A 102 13.74 7.51 7.18
CA SER A 102 13.15 7.02 5.93
C SER A 102 12.43 8.12 5.15
N LEU A 103 11.71 9.01 5.83
CA LEU A 103 11.00 10.12 5.19
C LEU A 103 11.97 11.09 4.48
N VAL A 104 13.11 11.40 5.09
CA VAL A 104 14.13 12.26 4.46
C VAL A 104 14.69 11.60 3.21
N PHE A 105 15.15 10.35 3.31
CA PHE A 105 15.72 9.63 2.16
C PHE A 105 14.69 9.37 1.06
N MET A 106 13.44 9.10 1.41
CA MET A 106 12.35 8.97 0.45
C MET A 106 12.11 10.29 -0.29
N GLY A 107 12.09 11.41 0.42
CA GLY A 107 11.98 12.75 -0.19
C GLY A 107 13.12 13.03 -1.16
N LEU A 108 14.37 12.76 -0.74
CA LEU A 108 15.54 12.91 -1.62
C LEU A 108 15.46 12.01 -2.86
N PHE A 109 15.03 10.77 -2.69
CA PHE A 109 14.90 9.83 -3.80
C PHE A 109 13.79 10.21 -4.78
N VAL A 110 12.69 10.79 -4.28
CA VAL A 110 11.64 11.39 -5.11
C VAL A 110 12.20 12.55 -5.93
N MET A 111 12.91 13.49 -5.30
CA MET A 111 13.53 14.62 -6.01
C MET A 111 14.53 14.14 -7.06
N PHE A 112 15.33 13.12 -6.73
CA PHE A 112 16.25 12.50 -7.67
C PHE A 112 15.55 11.85 -8.86
N THR A 113 14.41 11.20 -8.64
CA THR A 113 13.60 10.59 -9.70
C THR A 113 13.00 11.65 -10.62
N LEU A 114 12.52 12.76 -10.06
CA LEU A 114 12.02 13.89 -10.86
C LEU A 114 13.14 14.57 -11.66
N ALA A 115 14.32 14.72 -11.06
CA ALA A 115 15.51 15.21 -11.76
C ALA A 115 15.91 14.26 -12.91
N ALA A 116 15.90 12.95 -12.68
CA ALA A 116 16.16 11.96 -13.72
C ALA A 116 15.16 12.07 -14.88
N LEU A 117 13.86 12.23 -14.59
CA LEU A 117 12.82 12.46 -15.60
C LEU A 117 13.05 13.73 -16.42
N PHE A 118 13.58 14.80 -15.80
CA PHE A 118 13.95 16.00 -16.54
C PHE A 118 15.19 15.77 -17.42
N MET A 119 16.22 15.13 -16.86
CA MET A 119 17.49 14.88 -17.55
C MET A 119 17.34 13.89 -18.72
N VAL A 120 16.40 12.95 -18.67
CA VAL A 120 16.16 11.99 -19.77
C VAL A 120 15.83 12.68 -21.10
N GLN A 121 15.27 13.90 -21.06
CA GLN A 121 14.97 14.70 -22.25
C GLN A 121 16.21 15.12 -23.04
N SER A 122 17.39 15.12 -22.40
CA SER A 122 18.67 15.42 -23.03
C SER A 122 19.40 14.17 -23.55
N THR A 123 18.74 13.01 -23.51
CA THR A 123 19.31 11.72 -23.91
C THR A 123 18.61 11.18 -25.16
N SER A 124 19.10 10.06 -25.70
CA SER A 124 18.42 9.33 -26.78
C SER A 124 17.06 8.76 -26.37
N PHE A 125 16.76 8.71 -25.07
CA PHE A 125 15.51 8.20 -24.50
C PHE A 125 14.49 9.32 -24.23
N ALA A 126 14.61 10.46 -24.90
CA ALA A 126 13.70 11.60 -24.73
C ALA A 126 12.24 11.19 -24.99
N ILE A 127 11.33 11.70 -24.17
CA ILE A 127 9.91 11.34 -24.21
C ILE A 127 9.17 12.41 -24.99
N SER A 128 8.55 12.02 -26.10
CA SER A 128 7.73 12.95 -26.89
C SER A 128 6.28 12.99 -26.40
N TRP A 129 5.56 14.08 -26.71
CA TRP A 129 4.11 14.14 -26.49
C TRP A 129 3.33 13.09 -27.29
N GLY A 130 3.88 12.64 -28.42
CA GLY A 130 3.31 11.55 -29.21
C GLY A 130 3.35 10.21 -28.46
N ASP A 131 4.42 9.95 -27.72
CA ASP A 131 4.54 8.75 -26.88
C ASP A 131 3.52 8.77 -25.74
N VAL A 132 3.34 9.94 -25.11
CA VAL A 132 2.34 10.12 -24.04
C VAL A 132 0.92 9.92 -24.59
N ALA A 133 0.59 10.52 -25.74
CA ALA A 133 -0.71 10.35 -26.38
C ALA A 133 -0.97 8.88 -26.76
N THR A 134 0.04 8.18 -27.26
CA THR A 134 -0.05 6.76 -27.60
C THR A 134 -0.25 5.89 -26.35
N GLY A 135 0.43 6.22 -25.24
CA GLY A 135 0.26 5.55 -23.95
C GLY A 135 -1.15 5.72 -23.36
N LEU A 136 -1.83 6.83 -23.68
CA LEU A 136 -3.21 7.11 -23.29
C LEU A 136 -4.26 6.49 -24.23
N SER A 137 -3.86 5.58 -25.13
CA SER A 137 -4.78 4.86 -26.02
C SER A 137 -5.62 3.78 -25.33
N PHE A 138 -5.41 3.53 -24.03
CA PHE A 138 -6.10 2.53 -23.21
C PHE A 138 -6.10 1.11 -23.83
N ARG A 139 -5.04 0.77 -24.58
CA ARG A 139 -4.85 -0.57 -25.13
C ARG A 139 -4.20 -1.47 -24.09
N LEU A 140 -4.90 -2.53 -23.70
CA LEU A 140 -4.35 -3.56 -22.83
C LEU A 140 -4.09 -4.86 -23.61
N PRO A 141 -2.81 -5.18 -23.91
CA PRO A 141 -2.44 -6.47 -24.46
C PRO A 141 -2.77 -7.61 -23.49
N SER A 142 -3.28 -8.73 -24.01
CA SER A 142 -3.67 -9.90 -23.19
C SER A 142 -2.51 -10.45 -22.35
N GLY A 143 -1.30 -10.49 -22.91
CA GLY A 143 -0.10 -10.98 -22.23
C GLY A 143 0.38 -10.13 -21.04
N THR A 144 -0.10 -8.89 -20.88
CA THR A 144 0.35 -7.98 -19.81
C THR A 144 -0.73 -7.66 -18.79
N VAL A 145 -1.92 -8.25 -18.91
CA VAL A 145 -3.06 -7.98 -18.01
C VAL A 145 -2.68 -8.21 -16.54
N GLY A 146 -1.96 -9.30 -16.23
CA GLY A 146 -1.53 -9.60 -14.86
C GLY A 146 -0.67 -8.48 -14.24
N PHE A 147 0.28 -7.94 -15.00
CA PHE A 147 1.12 -6.81 -14.57
C PHE A 147 0.31 -5.52 -14.45
N ALA A 148 -0.62 -5.25 -15.39
CA ALA A 148 -1.47 -4.08 -15.34
C ALA A 148 -2.40 -4.09 -14.11
N LEU A 149 -3.02 -5.23 -13.80
CA LEU A 149 -3.85 -5.41 -12.62
C LEU A 149 -3.03 -5.33 -11.33
N ALA A 150 -1.83 -5.90 -11.30
CA ALA A 150 -0.93 -5.78 -10.15
C ALA A 150 -0.50 -4.32 -9.92
N ALA A 151 -0.07 -3.63 -10.98
CA ALA A 151 0.30 -2.22 -10.93
C ALA A 151 -0.90 -1.37 -10.49
N PHE A 152 -2.07 -1.58 -11.07
CA PHE A 152 -3.28 -0.89 -10.64
C PHE A 152 -3.64 -1.22 -9.19
N GLY A 153 -3.44 -2.45 -8.71
CA GLY A 153 -3.66 -2.83 -7.31
C GLY A 153 -2.74 -2.10 -6.33
N LEU A 154 -1.44 -2.09 -6.63
CA LEU A 154 -0.37 -1.57 -5.75
C LEU A 154 -0.21 -0.05 -5.77
N THR A 155 -0.44 0.58 -6.92
CA THR A 155 -0.13 2.01 -7.09
C THR A 155 -1.20 2.93 -6.49
N GLY A 156 -0.73 4.08 -6.01
CA GLY A 156 -1.52 5.08 -5.31
C GLY A 156 -1.90 4.63 -3.90
N VAL A 157 -3.09 4.05 -3.77
CA VAL A 157 -3.60 3.54 -2.49
C VAL A 157 -4.27 2.19 -2.77
N GLY A 158 -3.66 1.09 -2.34
CA GLY A 158 -4.22 -0.24 -2.51
C GLY A 158 -5.33 -0.55 -1.49
N GLY A 159 -5.95 -1.71 -1.66
CA GLY A 159 -7.08 -2.13 -0.80
C GLY A 159 -6.69 -2.25 0.66
N ASP A 160 -5.49 -2.75 0.95
CA ASP A 160 -4.96 -2.84 2.30
C ASP A 160 -4.56 -1.48 2.87
N GLU A 161 -4.01 -0.56 2.07
CA GLU A 161 -3.69 0.79 2.54
C GLU A 161 -4.97 1.58 2.89
N ILE A 162 -6.04 1.43 2.10
CA ILE A 162 -7.35 2.03 2.40
C ILE A 162 -7.84 1.58 3.78
N MET A 163 -7.79 0.27 4.03
CA MET A 163 -8.24 -0.29 5.30
C MET A 163 -7.30 0.07 6.45
N SER A 164 -6.00 0.13 6.18
CA SER A 164 -4.96 0.49 7.13
C SER A 164 -5.04 1.94 7.61
N TYR A 165 -5.44 2.85 6.72
CA TYR A 165 -5.56 4.27 7.03
C TYR A 165 -6.50 4.55 8.21
N ASN A 166 -7.56 3.73 8.37
CA ASN A 166 -8.46 3.77 9.53
C ASN A 166 -7.71 3.71 10.87
N TYR A 167 -6.72 2.84 11.02
CA TYR A 167 -5.95 2.72 12.26
C TYR A 167 -5.13 3.99 12.53
N TRP A 168 -4.57 4.60 11.50
CA TRP A 168 -3.82 5.85 11.66
C TRP A 168 -4.73 7.01 12.03
N CYS A 169 -5.92 7.12 11.44
CA CYS A 169 -6.92 8.10 11.86
C CYS A 169 -7.30 7.95 13.35
N ILE A 170 -7.36 6.72 13.85
CA ILE A 170 -7.67 6.45 15.27
C ILE A 170 -6.46 6.74 16.16
N GLU A 171 -5.28 6.20 15.84
CA GLU A 171 -4.09 6.24 16.69
C GLU A 171 -3.34 7.58 16.67
N LYS A 172 -3.17 8.20 15.50
CA LYS A 172 -2.51 9.51 15.36
C LYS A 172 -3.40 10.68 15.81
N GLY A 173 -4.65 10.40 16.18
CA GLY A 173 -5.45 11.27 17.01
C GLY A 173 -6.64 11.95 16.36
N TYR A 174 -6.87 11.82 15.04
CA TYR A 174 -8.01 12.46 14.36
C TYR A 174 -9.35 12.08 15.03
N ALA A 175 -9.55 10.79 15.32
CA ALA A 175 -10.72 10.31 16.05
C ALA A 175 -10.65 10.67 17.55
N ARG A 176 -9.48 10.54 18.18
CA ARG A 176 -9.27 10.83 19.61
C ARG A 176 -9.60 12.30 19.95
N TYR A 177 -9.13 13.24 19.14
CA TYR A 177 -9.34 14.68 19.32
C TYR A 177 -10.73 15.14 18.91
N SER A 178 -11.45 14.36 18.09
CA SER A 178 -12.88 14.59 17.86
C SER A 178 -13.72 14.26 19.12
N GLY A 179 -13.27 13.26 19.89
CA GLY A 179 -13.93 12.79 21.10
C GLY A 179 -15.04 11.78 20.80
N ARG A 180 -15.57 11.14 21.84
CA ARG A 180 -16.73 10.25 21.71
C ARG A 180 -17.95 11.06 21.28
N TYR A 181 -18.71 10.54 20.32
CA TYR A 181 -19.94 11.21 19.88
C TYR A 181 -20.92 11.36 21.05
N ASP A 182 -21.26 12.60 21.35
CA ASP A 182 -22.11 13.02 22.47
C ASP A 182 -23.41 13.72 22.02
N GLY A 183 -23.65 13.81 20.70
CA GLY A 183 -24.80 14.49 20.13
C GLY A 183 -24.68 16.02 20.01
N SER A 184 -23.67 16.63 20.63
CA SER A 184 -23.49 18.09 20.66
C SER A 184 -23.08 18.67 19.31
N ASP A 185 -23.39 19.95 19.09
CA ASP A 185 -22.89 20.69 17.93
C ASP A 185 -21.39 20.98 18.02
N ASP A 186 -20.84 21.10 19.24
CA ASP A 186 -19.41 21.23 19.48
C ASP A 186 -18.64 20.01 18.98
N TRP A 187 -19.14 18.81 19.25
CA TRP A 187 -18.56 17.59 18.69
C TRP A 187 -18.61 17.60 17.16
N LYS A 188 -19.74 18.00 16.57
CA LYS A 188 -19.87 18.07 15.10
C LYS A 188 -18.86 19.06 14.51
N GLN A 189 -18.60 20.18 15.16
CA GLN A 189 -17.60 21.16 14.72
C GLN A 189 -16.18 20.57 14.79
N ARG A 190 -15.81 19.94 15.91
CA ARG A 190 -14.50 19.27 16.05
C ARG A 190 -14.31 18.18 15.00
N ALA A 191 -15.28 17.29 14.85
CA ALA A 191 -15.22 16.18 13.89
C ALA A 191 -15.14 16.70 12.44
N ARG A 192 -15.90 17.74 12.06
CA ARG A 192 -15.77 18.38 10.74
C ARG A 192 -14.38 18.97 10.51
N GLY A 193 -13.78 19.58 11.54
CA GLY A 193 -12.41 20.09 11.49
C GLY A 193 -11.40 18.99 11.18
N TRP A 194 -11.43 17.88 11.93
CA TRP A 194 -10.54 16.74 11.70
C TRP A 194 -10.77 16.03 10.37
N ILE A 195 -12.03 15.92 9.92
CA ILE A 195 -12.36 15.40 8.58
C ILE A 195 -11.75 16.30 7.50
N ARG A 196 -11.79 17.63 7.67
CA ARG A 196 -11.16 18.56 6.71
C ARG A 196 -9.65 18.40 6.67
N ILE A 197 -9.00 18.25 7.81
CA ILE A 197 -7.55 17.99 7.88
C ILE A 197 -7.22 16.67 7.18
N MET A 198 -7.99 15.61 7.44
CA MET A 198 -7.85 14.32 6.76
C MET A 198 -8.02 14.44 5.24
N TYR A 199 -8.98 15.25 4.77
CA TYR A 199 -9.16 15.51 3.33
C TYR A 199 -7.95 16.22 2.72
N MET A 200 -7.40 17.22 3.39
CA MET A 200 -6.18 17.92 2.94
C MET A 200 -4.99 16.96 2.88
N ASP A 201 -4.75 16.21 3.95
CA ASP A 201 -3.68 15.22 4.06
C ASP A 201 -3.72 14.21 2.90
N ALA A 202 -4.88 13.59 2.68
CA ALA A 202 -5.06 12.63 1.61
C ALA A 202 -4.90 13.29 0.23
N PHE A 203 -5.44 14.51 0.02
CA PHE A 203 -5.37 15.20 -1.26
C PHE A 203 -3.94 15.55 -1.67
N PHE A 204 -3.14 16.12 -0.75
CA PHE A 204 -1.73 16.40 -1.02
C PHE A 204 -0.93 15.12 -1.22
N SER A 205 -1.18 14.10 -0.40
CA SER A 205 -0.58 12.77 -0.59
C SER A 205 -0.87 12.22 -1.98
N MET A 206 -2.10 12.38 -2.48
CA MET A 206 -2.49 11.96 -3.82
C MET A 206 -1.73 12.67 -4.92
N ILE A 207 -1.56 13.98 -4.83
CA ILE A 207 -0.78 14.72 -5.81
C ILE A 207 0.65 14.17 -5.85
N VAL A 208 1.28 14.03 -4.68
CA VAL A 208 2.67 13.55 -4.58
C VAL A 208 2.80 12.14 -5.14
N TYR A 209 2.03 11.16 -4.66
CA TYR A 209 2.19 9.79 -5.15
C TYR A 209 1.82 9.65 -6.62
N THR A 210 0.90 10.47 -7.16
CA THR A 210 0.50 10.41 -8.57
C THR A 210 1.62 10.92 -9.46
N ILE A 211 2.22 12.07 -9.13
CA ILE A 211 3.34 12.64 -9.87
C ILE A 211 4.54 11.68 -9.84
N VAL A 212 4.87 11.14 -8.66
CA VAL A 212 5.99 10.21 -8.51
C VAL A 212 5.75 8.91 -9.28
N THR A 213 4.55 8.34 -9.20
CA THR A 213 4.20 7.13 -9.96
C THR A 213 4.29 7.37 -11.47
N ALA A 214 3.78 8.51 -11.94
CA ALA A 214 3.88 8.89 -13.35
C ALA A 214 5.35 9.04 -13.78
N ALA A 215 6.20 9.66 -12.95
CA ALA A 215 7.62 9.80 -13.23
C ALA A 215 8.33 8.45 -13.37
N PHE A 216 8.11 7.52 -12.43
CA PHE A 216 8.63 6.15 -12.52
C PHE A 216 8.13 5.41 -13.76
N PHE A 217 6.84 5.54 -14.07
CA PHE A 217 6.24 4.89 -15.23
C PHE A 217 6.84 5.41 -16.54
N LEU A 218 6.95 6.73 -16.68
CA LEU A 218 7.53 7.38 -17.87
C LEU A 218 9.01 7.01 -18.05
N LEU A 219 9.80 7.06 -16.98
CA LEU A 219 11.21 6.65 -17.00
C LEU A 219 11.40 5.17 -17.36
N GLY A 220 10.58 4.29 -16.79
CA GLY A 220 10.61 2.86 -17.12
C GLY A 220 10.21 2.61 -18.58
N ALA A 221 9.16 3.29 -19.05
CA ALA A 221 8.66 3.17 -20.41
C ALA A 221 9.61 3.78 -21.46
N SER A 222 10.38 4.82 -21.13
CA SER A 222 11.32 5.41 -22.09
C SER A 222 12.63 4.63 -22.17
N ILE A 223 13.14 4.14 -21.04
CA ILE A 223 14.48 3.51 -21.00
C ILE A 223 14.38 1.99 -21.12
N LEU A 224 13.63 1.32 -20.24
CA LEU A 224 13.64 -0.15 -20.18
C LEU A 224 12.93 -0.78 -21.38
N TYR A 225 11.81 -0.19 -21.82
CA TYR A 225 11.06 -0.68 -22.98
C TYR A 225 11.89 -0.56 -24.27
N GLN A 226 12.56 0.58 -24.49
CA GLN A 226 13.40 0.77 -25.68
C GLN A 226 14.62 -0.18 -25.69
N ARG A 227 15.11 -0.56 -24.51
CA ARG A 227 16.20 -1.54 -24.36
C ARG A 227 15.74 -3.01 -24.45
N GLY A 228 14.43 -3.27 -24.44
CA GLY A 228 13.89 -4.63 -24.39
C GLY A 228 14.25 -5.38 -23.11
N GLU A 229 14.56 -4.66 -22.02
CA GLU A 229 15.00 -5.27 -20.77
C GLU A 229 13.83 -5.52 -19.83
N ILE A 230 13.62 -6.80 -19.49
CA ILE A 230 12.57 -7.22 -18.56
C ILE A 230 13.23 -7.47 -17.19
N PRO A 231 12.86 -6.72 -16.13
CA PRO A 231 13.37 -6.97 -14.79
C PRO A 231 12.96 -8.36 -14.29
N GLU A 232 13.93 -9.23 -13.99
CA GLU A 232 13.66 -10.59 -13.51
C GLU A 232 14.65 -11.05 -12.43
N GLY A 233 14.14 -11.91 -11.53
CA GLY A 233 14.93 -12.58 -10.50
C GLY A 233 15.80 -11.61 -9.67
N TYR A 234 17.07 -11.98 -9.46
CA TYR A 234 18.04 -11.16 -8.74
C TYR A 234 18.61 -9.99 -9.55
N ARG A 235 18.45 -10.00 -10.88
CA ARG A 235 18.92 -8.92 -11.76
C ARG A 235 17.98 -7.72 -11.80
N MET A 236 16.77 -7.86 -11.23
CA MET A 236 15.76 -6.80 -11.18
C MET A 236 16.33 -5.45 -10.72
N ILE A 237 17.08 -5.41 -9.60
CA ILE A 237 17.62 -4.15 -9.06
C ILE A 237 18.64 -3.53 -10.01
N GLU A 238 19.48 -4.35 -10.64
CA GLU A 238 20.48 -3.87 -11.60
C GLU A 238 19.82 -3.29 -12.86
N ILE A 239 18.80 -3.96 -13.39
CA ILE A 239 18.02 -3.47 -14.54
C ILE A 239 17.30 -2.17 -14.18
N LEU A 240 16.64 -2.10 -13.02
CA LEU A 240 15.98 -0.88 -12.55
C LEU A 240 16.96 0.28 -12.34
N SER A 241 18.20 0.00 -11.94
CA SER A 241 19.22 1.05 -11.79
C SER A 241 19.59 1.72 -13.11
N ARG A 242 19.38 1.03 -14.26
CA ARG A 242 19.67 1.58 -15.60
C ARG A 242 18.81 2.78 -15.94
N ILE A 243 17.58 2.83 -15.44
CA ILE A 243 16.70 4.00 -15.53
C ILE A 243 17.46 5.28 -15.11
N TYR A 244 18.23 5.19 -14.02
CA TYR A 244 18.93 6.33 -13.46
C TYR A 244 20.29 6.55 -14.10
N THR A 245 21.03 5.48 -14.41
CA THR A 245 22.34 5.63 -15.04
C THR A 245 22.26 6.16 -16.46
N ASP A 246 21.23 5.78 -17.21
CA ASP A 246 21.04 6.24 -18.58
C ASP A 246 20.44 7.65 -18.64
N SER A 247 19.73 8.09 -17.59
CA SER A 247 19.20 9.46 -17.50
C SER A 247 20.22 10.47 -16.99
N VAL A 248 20.96 10.12 -15.94
CA VAL A 248 21.78 11.07 -15.15
C VAL A 248 23.28 10.76 -15.26
N GLY A 249 23.66 9.53 -15.58
CA GLY A 249 25.05 9.08 -15.72
C GLY A 249 25.46 8.01 -14.71
N PRO A 250 26.68 7.43 -14.82
CA PRO A 250 27.07 6.22 -14.09
C PRO A 250 27.02 6.34 -12.55
N ALA A 251 27.33 7.53 -12.00
CA ALA A 251 27.30 7.78 -10.55
C ALA A 251 25.89 7.64 -9.94
N ALA A 252 24.84 7.73 -10.77
CA ALA A 252 23.45 7.60 -10.38
C ALA A 252 23.11 6.24 -9.75
N LYS A 253 23.85 5.18 -10.10
CA LYS A 253 23.64 3.83 -9.54
C LYS A 253 23.71 3.82 -8.03
N ASN A 254 24.69 4.52 -7.44
CA ASN A 254 24.90 4.51 -5.99
C ASN A 254 23.77 5.26 -5.27
N ILE A 255 23.33 6.39 -5.84
CA ILE A 255 22.19 7.16 -5.32
C ILE A 255 20.92 6.32 -5.40
N PHE A 256 20.71 5.60 -6.50
CA PHE A 256 19.60 4.68 -6.66
C PHE A 256 19.62 3.54 -5.64
N LEU A 257 20.76 2.87 -5.45
CA LEU A 257 20.88 1.78 -4.48
C LEU A 257 20.58 2.25 -3.05
N LEU A 258 21.11 3.42 -2.66
CA LEU A 258 20.84 4.00 -1.35
C LEU A 258 19.36 4.39 -1.19
N GLY A 259 18.78 5.09 -2.17
CA GLY A 259 17.39 5.52 -2.13
C GLY A 259 16.41 4.35 -2.14
N SER A 260 16.62 3.38 -3.03
CA SER A 260 15.79 2.17 -3.11
C SER A 260 15.86 1.32 -1.85
N PHE A 261 17.02 1.25 -1.17
CA PHE A 261 17.14 0.62 0.14
C PHE A 261 16.19 1.27 1.15
N PHE A 262 16.24 2.59 1.34
CA PHE A 262 15.38 3.27 2.30
C PHE A 262 13.89 3.18 1.94
N VAL A 263 13.53 3.25 0.66
CA VAL A 263 12.15 3.09 0.21
C VAL A 263 11.62 1.68 0.51
N LEU A 264 12.36 0.64 0.15
CA LEU A 264 11.92 -0.74 0.39
C LEU A 264 11.94 -1.09 1.89
N PHE A 265 12.97 -0.65 2.62
CA PHE A 265 13.09 -0.90 4.06
C PHE A 265 11.97 -0.21 4.85
N SER A 266 11.68 1.06 4.53
CA SER A 266 10.56 1.78 5.16
C SER A 266 9.21 1.12 4.89
N THR A 267 9.06 0.53 3.70
CA THR A 267 7.87 -0.25 3.35
C THR A 267 7.75 -1.47 4.26
N LEU A 268 8.79 -2.28 4.43
CA LEU A 268 8.75 -3.44 5.35
C LEU A 268 8.35 -3.05 6.77
N PHE A 269 8.92 -1.95 7.25
CA PHE A 269 8.68 -1.47 8.61
C PHE A 269 7.25 -0.98 8.81
N ALA A 270 6.77 -0.08 7.95
CA ALA A 270 5.39 0.42 8.00
C ALA A 270 4.38 -0.73 7.82
N ALA A 271 4.70 -1.66 6.90
CA ALA A 271 3.91 -2.83 6.59
C ALA A 271 3.82 -3.82 7.76
N LEU A 272 4.88 -3.99 8.55
CA LEU A 272 4.86 -4.78 9.78
C LEU A 272 3.99 -4.12 10.84
N ALA A 273 4.24 -2.83 11.08
CA ALA A 273 3.54 -2.05 12.08
C ALA A 273 2.01 -2.13 11.88
N ILE A 274 1.55 -1.98 10.65
CA ILE A 274 0.12 -2.05 10.35
C ILE A 274 -0.45 -3.47 10.41
N ARG A 275 0.27 -4.48 9.89
CA ARG A 275 -0.21 -5.87 9.90
C ARG A 275 -0.42 -6.40 11.31
N THR A 276 0.46 -6.07 12.24
CA THR A 276 0.27 -6.46 13.65
C THR A 276 -1.00 -5.86 14.25
N ARG A 277 -1.39 -4.64 13.87
CA ARG A 277 -2.62 -3.98 14.33
C ARG A 277 -3.84 -4.62 13.71
N VAL A 278 -3.83 -4.78 12.38
CA VAL A 278 -4.92 -5.36 11.60
C VAL A 278 -5.24 -6.77 12.08
N PHE A 279 -4.24 -7.63 12.24
CA PHE A 279 -4.46 -9.01 12.68
C PHE A 279 -4.83 -9.11 14.15
N SER A 280 -4.23 -8.28 15.01
CA SER A 280 -4.64 -8.21 16.41
C SER A 280 -6.12 -7.81 16.53
N ASP A 281 -6.57 -6.86 15.70
CA ASP A 281 -7.97 -6.41 15.65
C ASP A 281 -8.89 -7.49 15.09
N LEU A 282 -8.50 -8.15 13.99
CA LEU A 282 -9.23 -9.30 13.42
C LEU A 282 -9.45 -10.40 14.47
N PHE A 283 -8.39 -10.80 15.18
CA PHE A 283 -8.47 -11.82 16.23
C PHE A 283 -9.38 -11.39 17.40
N GLY A 284 -9.42 -10.09 17.70
CA GLY A 284 -10.37 -9.50 18.64
C GLY A 284 -11.81 -9.63 18.17
N VAL A 285 -12.09 -9.27 16.92
CA VAL A 285 -13.41 -9.41 16.28
C VAL A 285 -13.85 -10.88 16.23
N LEU A 286 -12.93 -11.79 15.97
CA LEU A 286 -13.15 -13.25 16.02
C LEU A 286 -13.26 -13.80 17.45
N LYS A 287 -13.11 -12.96 18.49
CA LYS A 287 -13.15 -13.34 19.91
C LYS A 287 -12.18 -14.49 20.25
N TRP A 288 -10.99 -14.46 19.67
CA TRP A 288 -9.90 -15.39 20.02
C TRP A 288 -9.15 -14.96 21.28
N PHE A 289 -9.14 -13.66 21.57
CA PHE A 289 -8.70 -13.11 22.84
C PHE A 289 -9.49 -11.82 23.15
N ASP A 290 -9.38 -11.34 24.40
CA ASP A 290 -9.97 -10.05 24.78
C ASP A 290 -9.13 -8.89 24.24
N PHE A 291 -9.63 -8.22 23.21
CA PHE A 291 -8.94 -7.09 22.57
C PHE A 291 -8.83 -5.86 23.47
N ASN A 292 -9.72 -5.72 24.46
CA ASN A 292 -9.72 -4.60 25.40
C ASN A 292 -8.66 -4.76 26.49
N ASP A 293 -8.18 -5.99 26.71
CA ASP A 293 -7.04 -6.27 27.57
C ASP A 293 -5.74 -5.84 26.87
N LEU A 294 -5.24 -4.67 27.26
CA LEU A 294 -4.03 -4.06 26.70
C LEU A 294 -2.81 -4.99 26.79
N LYS A 295 -2.67 -5.77 27.87
CA LYS A 295 -1.52 -6.68 28.04
C LYS A 295 -1.58 -7.81 27.02
N LYS A 296 -2.76 -8.41 26.83
CA LYS A 296 -2.97 -9.46 25.81
C LYS A 296 -2.80 -8.90 24.40
N ARG A 297 -3.36 -7.73 24.12
CA ARG A 297 -3.21 -7.05 22.82
C ARG A 297 -1.75 -6.81 22.47
N ILE A 298 -0.96 -6.26 23.39
CA ILE A 298 0.49 -6.04 23.17
C ILE A 298 1.22 -7.38 22.97
N LYS A 299 0.88 -8.42 23.76
CA LYS A 299 1.47 -9.76 23.59
C LYS A 299 1.21 -10.33 22.19
N VAL A 300 -0.03 -10.26 21.73
CA VAL A 300 -0.43 -10.73 20.38
C VAL A 300 0.30 -9.93 19.30
N GLN A 301 0.36 -8.60 19.42
CA GLN A 301 1.07 -7.75 18.47
C GLN A 301 2.58 -8.07 18.42
N ARG A 302 3.22 -8.35 19.56
CA ARG A 302 4.63 -8.77 19.62
C ARG A 302 4.87 -10.12 18.96
N ILE A 303 3.98 -11.10 19.17
CA ILE A 303 4.06 -12.39 18.49
C ILE A 303 3.94 -12.20 16.98
N LEU A 304 2.94 -11.43 16.53
CA LEU A 304 2.73 -11.12 15.12
C LEU A 304 3.92 -10.35 14.51
N ALA A 305 4.59 -9.50 15.30
CA ALA A 305 5.78 -8.76 14.86
C ALA A 305 6.94 -9.69 14.50
N VAL A 306 6.99 -10.91 15.05
CA VAL A 306 7.96 -11.95 14.70
C VAL A 306 7.42 -12.85 13.59
N VAL A 307 6.16 -13.28 13.68
CA VAL A 307 5.56 -14.22 12.72
C VAL A 307 5.57 -13.65 11.29
N PHE A 308 5.21 -12.39 11.10
CA PHE A 308 5.12 -11.84 9.74
C PHE A 308 6.48 -11.76 9.01
N PRO A 309 7.55 -11.18 9.58
CA PRO A 309 8.84 -11.14 8.89
C PRO A 309 9.43 -12.53 8.64
N VAL A 310 9.17 -13.50 9.54
CA VAL A 310 9.53 -14.91 9.32
C VAL A 310 8.78 -15.46 8.10
N LEU A 311 7.47 -15.23 7.98
CA LEU A 311 6.70 -15.65 6.80
C LEU A 311 7.21 -15.01 5.51
N TRP A 312 7.55 -13.71 5.52
CA TRP A 312 8.10 -13.03 4.34
C TRP A 312 9.46 -13.60 3.94
N THR A 313 10.30 -13.89 4.93
CA THR A 313 11.61 -14.50 4.74
C THR A 313 11.48 -15.88 4.12
N ILE A 314 10.63 -16.74 4.67
CA ILE A 314 10.36 -18.09 4.12
C ILE A 314 9.84 -17.96 2.69
N ALA A 315 8.85 -17.10 2.46
CA ALA A 315 8.28 -16.89 1.13
C ALA A 315 9.36 -16.50 0.10
N PHE A 316 10.26 -15.57 0.46
CA PHE A 316 11.33 -15.15 -0.44
C PHE A 316 12.39 -16.23 -0.67
N LEU A 317 12.86 -16.89 0.39
CA LEU A 317 13.91 -17.90 0.28
C LEU A 317 13.46 -19.15 -0.48
N VAL A 318 12.16 -19.45 -0.48
CA VAL A 318 11.58 -20.54 -1.26
C VAL A 318 11.37 -20.13 -2.72
N ILE A 319 10.74 -18.97 -2.97
CA ILE A 319 10.29 -18.59 -4.32
C ILE A 319 11.38 -17.89 -5.13
N LYS A 320 12.21 -17.04 -4.50
CA LYS A 320 13.36 -16.34 -5.11
C LYS A 320 13.06 -15.48 -6.35
N LEU A 321 11.79 -15.21 -6.65
CA LEU A 321 11.33 -14.44 -7.80
C LEU A 321 10.59 -13.17 -7.33
N PRO A 322 11.30 -12.11 -6.92
CA PRO A 322 10.70 -10.96 -6.25
C PRO A 322 9.65 -10.24 -7.11
N VAL A 323 9.88 -10.12 -8.43
CA VAL A 323 8.93 -9.51 -9.36
C VAL A 323 7.61 -10.27 -9.38
N MET A 324 7.66 -11.59 -9.56
CA MET A 324 6.47 -12.45 -9.54
C MET A 324 5.73 -12.36 -8.21
N MET A 325 6.47 -12.41 -7.11
CA MET A 325 5.90 -12.34 -5.76
C MET A 325 5.16 -11.02 -5.50
N VAL A 326 5.75 -9.89 -5.93
CA VAL A 326 5.10 -8.57 -5.85
C VAL A 326 3.88 -8.51 -6.76
N THR A 327 3.95 -9.07 -7.97
CA THR A 327 2.83 -9.11 -8.92
C THR A 327 1.64 -9.89 -8.36
N ILE A 328 1.85 -11.08 -7.79
CA ILE A 328 0.78 -11.88 -7.16
C ILE A 328 0.14 -11.09 -6.01
N GLY A 329 0.97 -10.48 -5.16
CA GLY A 329 0.50 -9.60 -4.10
C GLY A 329 -0.32 -8.42 -4.62
N GLY A 330 0.09 -7.81 -5.72
CA GLY A 330 -0.61 -6.72 -6.37
C GLY A 330 -1.98 -7.12 -6.92
N ILE A 331 -2.07 -8.30 -7.55
CA ILE A 331 -3.36 -8.84 -8.01
C ILE A 331 -4.27 -9.12 -6.80
N ALA A 332 -3.76 -9.71 -5.72
CA ALA A 332 -4.55 -9.90 -4.50
C ALA A 332 -5.03 -8.57 -3.90
N THR A 333 -4.21 -7.52 -3.96
CA THR A 333 -4.57 -6.15 -3.56
C THR A 333 -5.68 -5.59 -4.44
N PHE A 334 -5.59 -5.82 -5.75
CA PHE A 334 -6.61 -5.41 -6.70
C PHE A 334 -7.94 -6.09 -6.41
N LEU A 335 -7.95 -7.40 -6.18
CA LEU A 335 -9.16 -8.15 -5.81
C LEU A 335 -9.75 -7.66 -4.47
N MET A 336 -8.90 -7.25 -3.53
CA MET A 336 -9.34 -6.68 -2.26
C MET A 336 -10.08 -5.34 -2.45
N LEU A 337 -9.79 -4.58 -3.50
CA LEU A 337 -10.51 -3.33 -3.80
C LEU A 337 -12.01 -3.56 -4.04
N PHE A 338 -12.43 -4.71 -4.55
CA PHE A 338 -13.87 -5.00 -4.71
C PHE A 338 -14.59 -5.10 -3.37
N ILE A 339 -13.95 -5.73 -2.39
CA ILE A 339 -14.46 -5.79 -1.02
C ILE A 339 -14.56 -4.37 -0.44
N VAL A 340 -13.52 -3.55 -0.65
CA VAL A 340 -13.47 -2.15 -0.21
C VAL A 340 -14.54 -1.29 -0.90
N VAL A 341 -14.82 -1.51 -2.18
CA VAL A 341 -15.88 -0.83 -2.93
C VAL A 341 -17.25 -1.15 -2.34
N ILE A 342 -17.55 -2.44 -2.12
CA ILE A 342 -18.82 -2.87 -1.52
C ILE A 342 -18.99 -2.24 -0.13
N ALA A 343 -17.93 -2.27 0.67
CA ALA A 343 -17.90 -1.68 1.99
C ALA A 343 -18.13 -0.16 1.97
N GLY A 344 -17.40 0.57 1.13
CA GLY A 344 -17.52 2.02 0.99
C GLY A 344 -18.91 2.47 0.54
N ILE A 345 -19.52 1.78 -0.43
CA ILE A 345 -20.91 2.03 -0.85
C ILE A 345 -21.88 1.78 0.31
N HIS A 346 -21.70 0.68 1.04
CA HIS A 346 -22.55 0.35 2.17
C HIS A 346 -22.46 1.41 3.28
N PHE A 347 -21.26 1.79 3.68
CA PHE A 347 -21.04 2.81 4.71
C PHE A 347 -21.60 4.18 4.30
N ARG A 348 -21.50 4.52 3.01
CA ARG A 348 -21.97 5.83 2.54
C ARG A 348 -23.49 5.91 2.41
N PHE A 349 -24.14 4.88 1.86
CA PHE A 349 -25.53 4.96 1.41
C PHE A 349 -26.52 4.12 2.21
N ARG A 350 -26.06 3.18 3.05
CA ARG A 350 -26.96 2.26 3.79
C ARG A 350 -26.85 2.34 5.31
N GLN A 351 -25.79 2.95 5.87
CA GLN A 351 -25.72 3.20 7.32
C GLN A 351 -26.47 4.49 7.68
N HIS A 352 -27.54 4.37 8.48
CA HIS A 352 -28.36 5.47 9.01
C HIS A 352 -28.36 5.47 10.55
N PRO A 353 -28.32 6.65 11.23
CA PRO A 353 -28.25 8.01 10.70
C PRO A 353 -26.80 8.49 10.45
N GLN A 354 -26.59 9.21 9.35
CA GLN A 354 -25.31 9.85 9.04
C GLN A 354 -25.17 11.15 9.84
N VAL A 355 -24.35 11.15 10.89
CA VAL A 355 -24.17 12.32 11.78
C VAL A 355 -23.58 13.53 11.04
N ILE A 356 -22.65 13.31 10.10
CA ILE A 356 -22.00 14.36 9.30
C ILE A 356 -22.02 13.94 7.84
N THR A 357 -22.95 14.44 7.04
CA THR A 357 -23.04 14.09 5.61
C THR A 357 -22.03 14.87 4.76
N PRO A 358 -21.20 14.22 3.92
CA PRO A 358 -20.36 14.91 2.96
C PRO A 358 -21.20 15.46 1.80
N GLY A 359 -20.68 16.49 1.14
CA GLY A 359 -21.35 17.19 0.04
C GLY A 359 -21.53 16.36 -1.23
N ARG A 360 -22.27 16.91 -2.20
CA ARG A 360 -22.60 16.22 -3.46
C ARG A 360 -21.36 15.83 -4.29
N PHE A 361 -20.36 16.70 -4.34
CA PHE A 361 -19.10 16.42 -5.05
C PHE A 361 -18.41 15.15 -4.54
N TYR A 362 -18.39 14.96 -3.22
CA TYR A 362 -17.81 13.77 -2.61
C TYR A 362 -18.53 12.48 -3.04
N ASN A 363 -19.86 12.51 -3.10
CA ASN A 363 -20.65 11.36 -3.53
C ASN A 363 -20.36 10.99 -4.99
N VAL A 364 -20.27 12.00 -5.86
CA VAL A 364 -19.90 11.79 -7.26
C VAL A 364 -18.50 11.20 -7.34
N ALA A 365 -17.51 11.78 -6.65
CA ALA A 365 -16.14 11.27 -6.64
C ALA A 365 -16.05 9.81 -6.14
N LEU A 366 -16.80 9.46 -5.08
CA LEU A 366 -16.89 8.10 -4.56
C LEU A 366 -17.48 7.13 -5.59
N LEU A 367 -18.59 7.50 -6.23
CA LEU A 367 -19.24 6.66 -7.25
C LEU A 367 -18.34 6.47 -8.47
N VAL A 368 -17.71 7.53 -8.97
CA VAL A 368 -16.76 7.43 -10.10
C VAL A 368 -15.56 6.56 -9.70
N SER A 369 -15.07 6.65 -8.45
CA SER A 369 -14.02 5.74 -7.97
C SER A 369 -14.46 4.28 -7.97
N CYS A 370 -15.69 3.99 -7.53
CA CYS A 370 -16.23 2.63 -7.53
C CYS A 370 -16.38 2.10 -8.95
N MET A 371 -16.96 2.90 -9.85
CA MET A 371 -17.13 2.54 -11.26
C MET A 371 -15.79 2.31 -11.96
N ALA A 372 -14.78 3.15 -11.70
CA ALA A 372 -13.45 2.97 -12.27
C ALA A 372 -12.78 1.66 -11.85
N ILE A 373 -12.88 1.27 -10.57
CA ILE A 373 -12.33 0.00 -10.07
C ILE A 373 -13.04 -1.18 -10.73
N ILE A 374 -14.38 -1.15 -10.80
CA ILE A 374 -15.17 -2.20 -11.45
C ILE A 374 -14.81 -2.29 -12.94
N PHE A 375 -14.74 -1.15 -13.63
CA PHE A 375 -14.39 -1.07 -15.05
C PHE A 375 -13.03 -1.70 -15.34
N VAL A 376 -11.98 -1.36 -14.56
CA VAL A 376 -10.65 -1.97 -14.71
C VAL A 376 -10.71 -3.49 -14.53
N GLY A 377 -11.53 -3.97 -13.59
CA GLY A 377 -11.74 -5.41 -13.38
C GLY A 377 -12.41 -6.10 -14.55
N VAL A 378 -13.52 -5.55 -15.02
CA VAL A 378 -14.27 -6.11 -16.15
C VAL A 378 -13.40 -6.09 -17.41
N TYR A 379 -12.73 -4.97 -17.69
CA TYR A 379 -11.84 -4.84 -18.84
C TYR A 379 -10.66 -5.82 -18.78
N GLY A 380 -10.05 -5.99 -17.60
CA GLY A 380 -9.01 -6.99 -17.38
C GLY A 380 -9.49 -8.42 -17.63
N MET A 381 -10.68 -8.78 -17.12
CA MET A 381 -11.26 -10.11 -17.37
C MET A 381 -11.55 -10.35 -18.86
N VAL A 382 -12.14 -9.38 -19.56
CA VAL A 382 -12.43 -9.46 -21.00
C VAL A 382 -11.16 -9.54 -21.86
N LYS A 383 -9.99 -9.17 -21.34
CA LYS A 383 -8.71 -9.31 -22.04
C LYS A 383 -7.96 -10.60 -21.71
N LEU A 384 -8.33 -11.29 -20.63
CA LEU A 384 -7.74 -12.56 -20.22
C LEU A 384 -8.41 -13.76 -20.90
N PHE A 385 -9.68 -13.62 -21.27
CA PHE A 385 -10.48 -14.58 -22.02
C PHE A 385 -10.77 -14.03 -23.42
#